data_AF-A0A4Y2VKP1-F1
#
_entry.id   AF-A0A4Y2VKP1-F1
#
_cell.length_a   1.000
_cell.length_b   1.000
_cell.length_c   1.000
_cell.angle_alpha   90.00
_cell.angle_beta   90.00
_cell.angle_gamma   90.00
#
_symmetry.space_group_name_H-M   'P 1'
#
loop_
_entity.id
_entity.type
_entity.pdbx_description
1 polymer ?
#
loop_
_entity_poly.entity_id
_entity_poly.type
_entity_poly.pdbx_seq_one_letter_code
_entity_poly.pdbx_strand_id
1 'polypeptide(L)'
;MKRECERELNRPCFQRPHQPKLMLSKVKNTFVVVDEGHLLHEVVWQRNMNFEDISKNYLRYLQTLYGSNVAVVFEGYPSDVNGNSAKSAERIRRANLHS
;
A
#
# COMPACT_ATOMS: atom_id res chain seq x y z
N MET A 1 -29.41 13.98 3.80
CA MET A 1 -28.05 14.50 3.54
C MET A 1 -27.00 14.21 4.61
N LYS A 2 -27.33 13.74 5.85
CA LYS A 2 -26.29 13.36 6.85
C LYS A 2 -25.87 11.88 6.84
N ARG A 3 -26.68 10.98 6.25
CA ARG A 3 -26.42 9.52 6.20
C ARG A 3 -25.45 9.06 5.11
N GLU A 4 -25.02 9.94 4.19
CA GLU A 4 -23.97 9.61 3.20
C GLU A 4 -22.57 9.89 3.73
N CYS A 5 -22.40 10.91 4.59
CA CYS A 5 -21.11 11.27 5.16
C CYS A 5 -20.57 10.18 6.13
N GLU A 6 -21.44 9.60 6.95
CA GLU A 6 -21.06 8.50 7.88
C GLU A 6 -20.78 7.17 7.18
N ARG A 7 -21.30 6.96 5.96
CA ARG A 7 -21.03 5.75 5.18
C ARG A 7 -19.64 5.75 4.54
N GLU A 8 -19.09 6.92 4.22
CA GLU A 8 -17.71 7.03 3.72
C GLU A 8 -16.66 6.81 4.82
N LEU A 9 -16.95 7.25 6.06
CA LEU A 9 -16.10 6.99 7.23
C LEU A 9 -16.07 5.52 7.66
N ASN A 10 -17.13 4.75 7.37
CA ASN A 10 -17.25 3.33 7.73
C ASN A 10 -17.00 2.37 6.56
N ARG A 11 -16.59 2.89 5.39
CA ARG A 11 -16.22 2.04 4.26
C ARG A 11 -14.88 1.35 4.60
N PRO A 12 -14.77 0.01 4.56
CA PRO A 12 -13.49 -0.64 4.79
C PRO A 12 -12.43 -0.04 3.87
N CYS A 13 -11.29 0.37 4.42
CA CYS A 13 -10.16 0.88 3.63
C CYS A 13 -9.54 -0.19 2.70
N PHE A 14 -10.11 -1.39 2.71
CA PHE A 14 -9.74 -2.48 1.84
C PHE A 14 -10.80 -2.57 0.74
N GLN A 15 -10.37 -2.53 -0.51
CA GLN A 15 -11.20 -3.09 -1.57
C GLN A 15 -11.53 -4.53 -1.15
N ARG A 16 -12.78 -4.97 -1.33
CA ARG A 16 -13.14 -6.36 -1.01
C ARG A 16 -12.15 -7.24 -1.75
N PRO A 17 -11.31 -8.01 -1.06
CA PRO A 17 -10.27 -8.76 -1.74
C PRO A 17 -11.00 -9.73 -2.68
N HIS A 18 -10.75 -9.57 -3.98
CA HIS A 18 -11.10 -10.59 -4.96
C HIS A 18 -10.09 -11.72 -4.76
N GLN A 19 -10.29 -12.48 -3.68
CA GLN A 19 -9.35 -13.49 -3.20
C GLN A 19 -9.05 -14.51 -4.31
N PRO A 20 -7.79 -14.88 -4.58
CA PRO A 20 -7.38 -16.24 -4.34
C PRO A 20 -7.23 -16.35 -2.83
N LYS A 21 -8.12 -17.12 -2.22
CA LYS A 21 -7.98 -17.59 -0.86
C LYS A 21 -6.76 -18.50 -0.88
N LEU A 22 -5.56 -17.92 -0.86
CA LEU A 22 -4.32 -18.67 -0.84
C LEU A 22 -4.43 -19.53 0.41
N MET A 23 -4.59 -20.82 0.19
CA MET A 23 -4.67 -21.87 1.21
C MET A 23 -3.32 -21.99 1.89
N LEU A 24 -2.82 -20.88 2.45
CA LEU A 24 -1.61 -20.78 3.25
C LEU A 24 -1.82 -21.40 4.64
N SER A 25 -3.01 -21.92 4.92
CA SER A 25 -3.30 -22.74 6.09
C SER A 25 -2.68 -24.14 6.00
N LYS A 26 -2.12 -24.55 4.85
CA LYS A 26 -1.64 -25.93 4.63
C LYS A 26 -0.13 -26.09 4.43
N VAL A 27 0.63 -25.01 4.27
CA VAL A 27 2.09 -25.08 4.18
C VAL A 27 2.68 -24.44 5.44
N LYS A 28 3.18 -25.27 6.35
CA LYS A 28 3.87 -24.77 7.54
C LYS A 28 5.18 -24.11 7.08
N ASN A 29 5.42 -22.87 7.54
CA ASN A 29 6.65 -22.07 7.31
C ASN A 29 6.79 -21.38 5.94
N THR A 30 5.71 -20.91 5.33
CA THR A 30 5.83 -20.01 4.16
C THR A 30 6.09 -18.57 4.59
N PHE A 31 7.05 -17.92 3.93
CA PHE A 31 7.31 -16.49 4.03
C PHE A 31 6.85 -15.80 2.75
N VAL A 32 6.05 -14.75 2.88
CA VAL A 32 5.50 -14.01 1.73
C VAL A 32 6.26 -12.72 1.54
N VAL A 33 6.67 -12.44 0.31
CA VAL A 33 7.26 -11.16 -0.08
C VAL A 33 6.23 -10.43 -0.94
N VAL A 34 5.86 -9.22 -0.51
CA VAL A 34 4.87 -8.38 -1.18
C VAL A 34 5.57 -7.17 -1.78
N ASP A 35 5.23 -6.86 -3.03
CA ASP A 35 5.70 -5.66 -3.72
C ASP A 35 4.96 -4.40 -3.24
N GLU A 36 5.67 -3.27 -3.14
CA GLU A 36 5.10 -1.97 -2.79
C GLU A 36 4.01 -1.53 -3.77
N GLY A 37 4.27 -1.68 -5.09
CA GLY A 37 3.32 -1.27 -6.12
C GLY A 37 2.01 -2.01 -6.03
N HIS A 38 2.05 -3.30 -5.68
CA HIS A 38 0.84 -4.08 -5.40
C HIS A 38 0.03 -3.50 -4.23
N LEU A 39 0.70 -3.16 -3.13
CA LEU A 39 0.05 -2.59 -1.95
C LEU A 39 -0.61 -1.24 -2.23
N LEU A 40 0.00 -0.40 -3.07
CA LEU A 40 -0.55 0.90 -3.47
C LEU A 40 -1.94 0.79 -4.11
N HIS A 41 -2.19 -0.28 -4.85
CA HIS A 41 -3.47 -0.49 -5.53
C HIS A 41 -4.53 -1.17 -4.64
N GLU A 42 -4.09 -2.03 -3.72
CA GLU A 42 -4.98 -2.85 -2.88
C GLU A 42 -5.53 -2.11 -1.66
N VAL A 43 -4.74 -1.20 -1.08
CA VAL A 43 -5.12 -0.46 0.13
C VAL A 43 -5.62 0.92 -0.26
N VAL A 44 -6.88 1.19 0.04
CA VAL A 44 -7.53 2.48 -0.26
C VAL A 44 -7.06 3.53 0.73
N TRP A 45 -6.48 4.61 0.20
CA TRP A 45 -6.08 5.77 0.98
C TRP A 45 -7.22 6.79 1.04
N GLN A 46 -7.68 7.10 2.25
CA GLN A 46 -8.63 8.19 2.45
C GLN A 46 -7.91 9.53 2.36
N ARG A 47 -8.61 10.55 1.85
CA ARG A 47 -8.07 11.91 1.84
C ARG A 47 -7.82 12.39 3.27
N ASN A 48 -6.74 13.14 3.47
CA ASN A 48 -6.32 13.71 4.76
C ASN A 48 -5.86 12.71 5.83
N MET A 49 -5.54 11.46 5.46
CA MET A 49 -4.84 10.55 6.37
C MET A 49 -3.38 10.96 6.55
N ASN A 50 -2.88 10.86 7.79
CA ASN A 50 -1.45 11.03 8.04
C ASN A 50 -0.68 9.73 7.69
N PHE A 51 0.65 9.83 7.67
CA PHE A 51 1.52 8.71 7.34
C PHE A 51 1.36 7.51 8.28
N GLU A 52 1.09 7.75 9.56
CA GLU A 52 0.90 6.70 10.57
C GLU A 52 -0.37 5.90 10.30
N ASP A 53 -1.48 6.56 10.01
CA ASP A 53 -2.77 5.94 9.70
C ASP A 53 -2.68 5.10 8.42
N ILE A 54 -1.99 5.62 7.40
CA ILE A 54 -1.72 4.89 6.15
C ILE A 54 -0.88 3.63 6.46
N SER A 55 0.19 3.76 7.25
CA SER A 55 1.06 2.65 7.62
C SER A 55 0.31 1.56 8.40
N LYS A 56 -0.58 1.95 9.32
CA LYS A 56 -1.45 1.03 10.07
C LYS A 56 -2.42 0.28 9.16
N ASN A 57 -2.97 0.95 8.15
CA ASN A 57 -3.85 0.30 7.18
C ASN A 57 -3.09 -0.75 6.35
N TYR A 58 -1.87 -0.46 5.92
CA TYR A 58 -1.00 -1.42 5.26
C TYR A 58 -0.70 -2.64 6.11
N LEU A 59 -0.28 -2.41 7.36
CA LEU A 59 0.02 -3.50 8.29
C LEU A 59 -1.21 -4.40 8.50
N ARG A 60 -2.39 -3.79 8.71
CA ARG A 60 -3.64 -4.54 8.92
C ARG A 60 -4.06 -5.34 7.69
N TYR A 61 -3.87 -4.81 6.48
CA TYR A 61 -4.11 -5.54 5.24
C TYR A 61 -3.25 -6.81 5.17
N LEU A 62 -1.94 -6.65 5.37
CA LEU A 62 -0.96 -7.73 5.29
C LEU A 62 -1.21 -8.80 6.36
N GLN A 63 -1.44 -8.40 7.60
CA GLN A 63 -1.73 -9.32 8.71
C GLN A 63 -3.01 -10.12 8.47
N THR A 64 -4.03 -9.49 7.89
CA THR A 64 -5.31 -10.16 7.61
C THR A 64 -5.19 -11.21 6.50
N LEU A 65 -4.33 -10.97 5.50
CA LEU A 65 -4.18 -11.87 4.35
C LEU A 65 -3.10 -12.93 4.54
N TYR A 66 -1.95 -12.55 5.11
CA TYR A 66 -0.73 -13.36 5.14
C TYR A 66 -0.27 -13.70 6.55
N GLY A 67 -0.87 -13.11 7.58
CA GLY A 67 -0.43 -13.29 8.97
C GLY A 67 0.87 -12.54 9.28
N SER A 68 1.70 -13.10 10.17
CA SER A 68 2.94 -12.46 10.64
C SER A 68 4.17 -12.73 9.78
N ASN A 69 4.10 -13.67 8.83
CA ASN A 69 5.26 -14.13 8.07
C ASN A 69 5.34 -13.45 6.70
N VAL A 70 5.36 -12.12 6.71
CA VAL A 70 5.34 -11.29 5.50
C VAL A 70 6.35 -10.16 5.59
N ALA A 71 7.03 -9.90 4.47
CA ALA A 71 7.82 -8.70 4.27
C ALA A 71 7.33 -7.93 3.04
N VAL A 72 7.48 -6.61 3.11
CA VAL A 72 7.23 -5.70 1.98
C VAL A 72 8.55 -5.25 1.42
N VAL A 73 8.69 -5.31 0.11
CA VAL A 73 9.85 -4.77 -0.61
C VAL A 73 9.45 -3.42 -1.19
N PHE A 74 10.10 -2.37 -0.68
CA PHE A 74 10.04 -1.03 -1.22
C PHE A 74 11.17 -0.85 -2.20
N GLU A 75 10.83 -0.56 -3.45
CA GLU A 75 11.85 -0.33 -4.45
C GLU A 75 12.33 1.11 -4.35
N GLY A 76 13.54 1.29 -3.82
CA GLY A 76 14.15 2.61 -3.67
C GLY A 76 14.31 3.38 -4.99
N TYR A 77 14.71 4.64 -4.87
CA TYR A 77 15.10 5.43 -6.03
C TYR A 77 16.47 4.98 -6.53
N PRO A 78 16.68 4.92 -7.86
CA PRO A 78 18.03 4.75 -8.39
C PRO A 78 18.91 5.91 -7.94
N SER A 79 20.20 5.63 -7.72
CA SER A 79 21.19 6.65 -7.39
C SER A 79 21.39 7.64 -8.53
N ASP A 80 21.19 7.18 -9.77
CA ASP A 80 21.19 8.03 -10.95
C ASP A 80 19.91 8.88 -11.01
N VAL A 81 20.06 10.11 -10.53
CA VAL A 81 18.99 11.11 -10.47
C VAL A 81 18.59 11.59 -11.87
N ASN A 82 19.47 11.45 -12.86
CA ASN A 82 19.25 11.89 -14.23
C ASN A 82 18.89 10.74 -15.18
N GLY A 83 18.80 9.51 -14.66
CA GLY A 83 18.38 8.36 -15.44
C GLY A 83 16.98 8.55 -16.03
N ASN A 84 16.76 8.03 -17.25
CA ASN A 84 15.46 8.01 -17.92
C ASN A 84 14.51 7.00 -17.25
N SER A 85 14.07 7.30 -16.02
CA SER A 85 13.10 6.50 -15.28
C SER A 85 11.91 7.35 -14.81
N ALA A 86 10.76 6.73 -14.64
CA ALA A 86 9.58 7.40 -14.08
C ALA A 86 9.86 7.95 -12.67
N LYS A 87 10.67 7.24 -11.87
CA LYS A 87 11.07 7.66 -10.52
C LYS A 87 11.91 8.93 -10.53
N SER A 88 12.88 9.02 -11.45
CA SER A 88 13.74 10.20 -11.61
C SER A 88 12.93 11.42 -12.09
N ALA A 89 12.03 11.23 -13.05
CA ALA A 89 11.14 12.29 -13.54
C ALA A 89 10.22 12.83 -12.43
N GLU A 90 9.59 11.95 -11.64
CA GLU A 90 8.73 12.35 -10.52
C GLU A 90 9.51 13.09 -9.42
N ARG A 91 10.76 12.65 -9.15
CA ARG A 91 11.64 13.34 -8.19
C ARG A 91 11.94 14.77 -8.62
N ILE A 92 12.28 14.99 -9.89
CA ILE A 92 12.54 16.33 -10.44
C ILE A 92 11.28 17.20 -10.38
N ARG A 93 10.12 16.64 -10.75
CA ARG A 93 8.82 17.36 -10.68
C ARG A 93 8.54 17.89 -9.27
N ARG A 94 8.81 17.11 -8.23
CA ARG A 94 8.61 17.53 -6.83
C ARG A 94 9.63 18.56 -6.38
N ALA A 95 10.90 18.41 -6.76
CA ALA A 95 11.95 19.38 -6.43
C ALA A 95 11.62 20.77 -7.01
N ASN A 96 11.11 20.81 -8.24
CA ASN A 96 10.76 22.06 -8.93
C ASN A 96 9.45 22.69 -8.41
N LEU A 97 8.61 21.96 -7.67
CA LEU A 97 7.36 22.48 -7.09
C LEU A 97 7.63 23.35 -5.85
N HIS A 98 8.80 23.21 -5.23
CA HIS A 98 9.20 23.94 -4.02
C HIS A 98 10.28 25.01 -4.27
N SER A 99 10.54 25.36 -5.54
CA SER A 99 11.36 26.51 -5.93
C SER A 99 10.50 27.76 -6.12
#